data_AF-A0A3N5RYR4-F1
#
_entry.id   AF-A0A3N5RYR4-F1
#
_cell.length_a   1.000
_cell.length_b   1.000
_cell.length_c   1.000
_cell.angle_alpha   90.00
_cell.angle_beta   90.00
_cell.angle_gamma   90.00
#
_symmetry.space_group_name_H-M   'P 1'
#
loop_
_entity.id
_entity.type
_entity.pdbx_description
1 polymer ?
#
loop_
_entity_poly.entity_id
_entity_poly.type
_entity_poly.pdbx_seq_one_letter_code
_entity_poly.pdbx_strand_id
1 'polypeptide(L)'
;MENKDDLKTPETEPKTDEPGAEVFEAPAVEPTPVPVREESRLAKFGRTLMKWMIVIGASFLAGVLVVYFAFFRPAMERLNNDIERWSTESQSMVTEIADLQGQIETLEPMEAENEQLSQEIDTLNLRVMILSVINDVTNASLSLERENTAEARVSLNNTANNLAEIREQLDPSMQQVVEDMESRLEITLDIMERDPEAALSDFSILTANLIKLENDLFLQP
;
A
#
# COMPACT_ATOMS: atom_id res chain seq x y z
N MET A 1 22.34 -47.06 -37.54
CA MET A 1 21.01 -47.00 -36.91
C MET A 1 20.41 -45.69 -37.37
N GLU A 2 19.86 -45.63 -38.60
CA GLU A 2 18.46 -46.02 -38.98
C GLU A 2 17.61 -44.73 -38.97
N ASN A 3 16.92 -44.24 -40.00
CA ASN A 3 16.50 -44.67 -41.35
C ASN A 3 16.13 -43.35 -42.10
N LYS A 4 16.69 -42.93 -43.24
CA LYS A 4 16.39 -43.24 -44.65
C LYS A 4 14.91 -43.22 -45.09
N ASP A 5 14.72 -42.74 -46.33
CA ASP A 5 13.54 -42.76 -47.22
C ASP A 5 12.62 -41.51 -47.16
N ASP A 6 12.19 -40.88 -48.25
CA ASP A 6 12.51 -41.00 -49.67
C ASP A 6 11.96 -39.76 -50.39
N LEU A 7 12.75 -39.20 -51.31
CA LEU A 7 12.31 -38.24 -52.33
C LEU A 7 11.56 -39.01 -53.42
N LYS A 8 10.32 -38.61 -53.76
CA LYS A 8 9.66 -39.09 -54.98
C LYS A 8 8.71 -38.04 -55.57
N THR A 9 9.23 -37.25 -56.51
CA THR A 9 8.53 -36.84 -57.76
C THR A 9 8.25 -38.10 -58.61
N PRO A 10 7.32 -38.13 -59.59
CA PRO A 10 7.07 -37.11 -60.62
C PRO A 10 5.52 -36.92 -60.86
N GLU A 11 4.96 -36.18 -61.81
CA GLU A 11 5.26 -36.13 -63.23
C GLU A 11 4.45 -35.01 -63.91
N THR A 12 5.17 -34.12 -64.57
CA THR A 12 4.70 -33.20 -65.61
C THR A 12 4.62 -33.97 -66.92
N GLU A 13 3.50 -33.86 -67.64
CA GLU A 13 3.47 -34.05 -69.10
C GLU A 13 2.80 -32.84 -69.78
N PRO A 14 3.55 -32.09 -70.59
CA PRO A 14 3.02 -31.13 -71.55
C PRO A 14 3.05 -31.69 -72.99
N LYS A 15 2.14 -31.16 -73.83
CA LYS A 15 2.22 -30.94 -75.30
C LYS A 15 2.56 -32.13 -76.21
N THR A 16 1.62 -32.53 -77.08
CA THR A 16 1.46 -32.07 -78.47
C THR A 16 2.58 -32.52 -79.40
N ASP A 17 2.25 -33.41 -80.33
CA ASP A 17 2.82 -33.48 -81.68
C ASP A 17 1.81 -34.18 -82.63
N GLU A 18 1.31 -33.43 -83.62
CA GLU A 18 0.98 -33.93 -84.98
C GLU A 18 2.31 -34.09 -85.78
N PRO A 19 2.41 -34.48 -87.09
CA PRO A 19 1.41 -34.76 -88.13
C PRO A 19 1.76 -35.95 -89.08
N GLY A 20 0.94 -36.15 -90.13
CA GLY A 20 1.31 -36.85 -91.38
C GLY A 20 0.36 -38.00 -91.76
N ALA A 21 -0.74 -37.78 -92.47
CA ALA A 21 -0.90 -37.50 -93.92
C ALA A 21 -0.62 -38.71 -94.83
N GLU A 22 -1.68 -39.31 -95.39
CA GLU A 22 -1.80 -39.79 -96.79
C GLU A 22 -3.25 -40.30 -97.01
N VAL A 23 -4.17 -39.50 -97.59
CA VAL A 23 -4.58 -39.45 -99.02
C VAL A 23 -5.27 -40.73 -99.51
N PHE A 24 -6.58 -40.69 -99.80
CA PHE A 24 -7.14 -40.84 -101.16
C PHE A 24 -8.68 -40.75 -101.21
N GLU A 25 -9.12 -39.81 -102.05
CA GLU A 25 -10.31 -39.69 -102.92
C GLU A 25 -11.75 -40.05 -102.49
N ALA A 26 -12.60 -39.08 -102.82
CA ALA A 26 -14.05 -39.04 -102.79
C ALA A 26 -14.71 -39.91 -103.90
N PRO A 27 -16.05 -40.08 -103.87
CA PRO A 27 -16.85 -39.10 -104.60
C PRO A 27 -18.15 -38.63 -103.90
N ALA A 28 -18.35 -37.32 -104.08
CA ALA A 28 -19.52 -36.47 -104.27
C ALA A 28 -20.98 -36.93 -104.05
N VAL A 29 -21.79 -35.88 -103.74
CA VAL A 29 -23.25 -35.63 -103.95
C VAL A 29 -24.07 -35.83 -102.66
N GLU A 30 -24.83 -34.89 -102.07
CA GLU A 30 -25.26 -33.50 -102.31
C GLU A 30 -25.97 -32.97 -101.01
N PRO A 31 -26.48 -31.72 -100.91
CA PRO A 31 -26.39 -30.88 -99.72
C PRO A 31 -27.54 -31.10 -98.70
N THR A 32 -27.24 -30.91 -97.41
CA THR A 32 -28.25 -30.75 -96.36
C THR A 32 -27.96 -29.53 -95.49
N PRO A 33 -29.01 -28.78 -95.11
CA PRO A 33 -28.93 -27.38 -94.69
C PRO A 33 -28.38 -27.23 -93.27
N VAL A 34 -27.68 -26.12 -93.03
CA VAL A 34 -27.22 -25.68 -91.70
C VAL A 34 -28.44 -25.43 -90.80
N PRO A 35 -28.67 -26.20 -89.72
CA PRO A 35 -29.64 -25.80 -88.73
C PRO A 35 -29.01 -24.71 -87.86
N VAL A 36 -29.57 -23.51 -87.95
CA VAL A 36 -29.39 -22.45 -86.95
C VAL A 36 -29.75 -23.07 -85.60
N ARG A 37 -28.77 -23.15 -84.68
CA ARG A 37 -28.97 -23.69 -83.32
C ARG A 37 -30.14 -22.98 -82.66
N GLU A 38 -31.27 -23.67 -82.53
CA GLU A 38 -32.37 -23.20 -81.70
C GLU A 38 -31.92 -23.20 -80.24
N GLU A 39 -31.80 -22.00 -79.66
CA GLU A 39 -31.48 -21.83 -78.25
C GLU A 39 -32.52 -22.55 -77.38
N SER A 40 -32.08 -23.61 -76.72
CA SER A 40 -32.87 -24.38 -75.75
C SER A 40 -33.55 -23.46 -74.73
N ARG A 41 -34.88 -23.47 -74.70
CA ARG A 41 -35.70 -22.65 -73.79
C ARG A 41 -35.41 -22.95 -72.32
N LEU A 42 -34.90 -24.14 -71.99
CA LEU A 42 -34.43 -24.51 -70.65
C LEU A 42 -33.09 -23.85 -70.27
N ALA A 43 -32.19 -23.66 -71.23
CA ALA A 43 -30.94 -22.93 -71.00
C ALA A 43 -31.19 -21.43 -70.70
N LYS A 44 -32.26 -20.85 -71.28
CA LYS A 44 -32.71 -19.48 -70.95
C LYS A 44 -33.27 -19.39 -69.53
N PHE A 45 -34.02 -20.39 -69.07
CA PHE A 45 -34.58 -20.43 -67.72
C PHE A 45 -33.50 -20.61 -66.65
N GLY A 46 -32.53 -21.51 -66.86
CA GLY A 46 -31.38 -21.69 -65.97
C GLY A 46 -30.50 -20.44 -65.85
N ARG A 47 -30.29 -19.69 -66.96
CA ARG A 47 -29.56 -18.41 -66.92
C ARG A 47 -30.31 -17.34 -66.14
N THR A 48 -31.62 -17.30 -66.19
CA THR A 48 -32.45 -16.39 -65.39
C THR A 48 -32.40 -16.76 -63.90
N LEU A 49 -32.52 -18.05 -63.57
CA LEU A 49 -32.43 -18.53 -62.18
C LEU A 49 -31.04 -18.24 -61.57
N MET A 50 -29.98 -18.46 -62.35
CA MET A 50 -28.61 -18.16 -61.95
C MET A 50 -28.41 -16.65 -61.69
N LYS A 51 -28.99 -15.78 -62.54
CA LYS A 51 -28.98 -14.33 -62.31
C LYS A 51 -29.69 -13.96 -61.01
N TRP A 52 -30.85 -14.56 -60.73
CA TRP A 52 -31.58 -14.32 -59.46
C TRP A 52 -30.83 -14.86 -58.24
N MET A 53 -30.19 -16.04 -58.33
CA MET A 53 -29.33 -16.58 -57.28
C MET A 53 -28.12 -15.68 -57.00
N ILE A 54 -27.50 -15.10 -58.04
CA ILE A 54 -26.41 -14.14 -57.88
C ILE A 54 -26.91 -12.87 -57.17
N VAL A 55 -28.08 -12.35 -57.55
CA VAL A 55 -28.68 -11.17 -56.90
C VAL A 55 -29.03 -11.46 -55.44
N ILE A 56 -29.65 -12.60 -55.15
CA ILE A 56 -29.99 -13.01 -53.77
C ILE A 56 -28.71 -13.22 -52.96
N GLY A 57 -27.72 -13.95 -53.50
CA GLY A 57 -26.43 -14.17 -52.85
C GLY A 57 -25.66 -12.87 -52.59
N ALA A 58 -25.67 -11.93 -53.55
CA ALA A 58 -25.08 -10.61 -53.36
C ALA A 58 -25.81 -9.80 -52.28
N SER A 59 -27.15 -9.86 -52.24
CA SER A 59 -27.94 -9.18 -51.21
C SER A 59 -27.68 -9.76 -49.81
N PHE A 60 -27.52 -11.08 -49.70
CA PHE A 60 -27.17 -11.75 -48.46
C PHE A 60 -25.75 -11.38 -48.01
N LEU A 61 -24.77 -11.40 -48.91
CA LEU A 61 -23.39 -11.00 -48.62
C LEU A 61 -23.33 -9.54 -48.15
N ALA A 62 -24.08 -8.65 -48.80
CA ALA A 62 -24.18 -7.25 -48.40
C ALA A 62 -24.80 -7.12 -46.99
N GLY A 63 -25.85 -7.89 -46.68
CA GLY A 63 -26.44 -7.93 -45.33
C GLY A 63 -25.45 -8.39 -44.25
N VAL A 64 -24.68 -9.45 -44.52
CA VAL A 64 -23.64 -9.97 -43.61
C VAL A 64 -22.54 -8.93 -43.38
N LEU A 65 -22.07 -8.26 -44.45
CA LEU A 65 -21.07 -7.20 -44.33
C LEU A 65 -21.60 -6.03 -43.50
N VAL A 66 -22.85 -5.60 -43.72
CA VAL A 66 -23.47 -4.53 -42.91
C VAL A 66 -23.53 -4.92 -41.44
N VAL A 67 -23.96 -6.13 -41.09
CA VAL A 67 -24.01 -6.58 -39.69
C VAL A 67 -22.61 -6.67 -39.08
N TYR A 68 -21.64 -7.22 -39.81
CA TYR A 68 -20.25 -7.34 -39.34
C TYR A 68 -19.62 -5.97 -39.06
N PHE A 69 -19.74 -5.02 -39.99
CA PHE A 69 -19.16 -3.69 -39.83
C PHE A 69 -19.95 -2.80 -38.86
N ALA A 70 -21.29 -2.90 -38.83
CA ALA A 70 -22.12 -2.04 -37.99
C ALA A 70 -22.20 -2.51 -36.53
N PHE A 71 -22.04 -3.81 -36.24
CA PHE A 71 -22.21 -4.35 -34.89
C PHE A 71 -20.96 -5.06 -34.35
N PHE A 72 -20.35 -5.96 -35.13
CA PHE A 72 -19.28 -6.80 -34.60
C PHE A 72 -17.98 -6.01 -34.37
N ARG A 73 -17.55 -5.24 -35.38
CA ARG A 73 -16.35 -4.39 -35.26
C ARG A 73 -16.44 -3.38 -34.10
N PRO A 74 -17.51 -2.56 -33.97
CA PRO A 74 -17.59 -1.61 -32.86
C PRO A 74 -17.77 -2.30 -31.50
N ALA A 75 -18.41 -3.47 -31.43
CA ALA A 75 -18.49 -4.24 -30.19
C ALA A 75 -17.11 -4.74 -29.73
N MET A 76 -16.28 -5.21 -30.67
CA MET A 76 -14.92 -5.67 -30.37
C MET A 76 -13.99 -4.52 -29.96
N GLU A 77 -14.11 -3.36 -30.62
CA GLU A 77 -13.38 -2.14 -30.26
C GLU A 77 -13.78 -1.66 -28.86
N ARG A 78 -15.07 -1.68 -28.52
CA ARG A 78 -15.55 -1.34 -27.16
C ARG A 78 -14.98 -2.29 -26.10
N LEU A 79 -15.04 -3.60 -26.35
CA LEU A 79 -14.50 -4.58 -25.39
C LEU A 79 -13.00 -4.39 -25.16
N ASN A 80 -12.22 -4.14 -26.22
CA ASN A 80 -10.79 -3.89 -26.10
C ASN A 80 -10.51 -2.59 -25.32
N ASN A 81 -11.26 -1.52 -25.60
CA ASN A 81 -11.14 -0.26 -24.87
C ASN A 81 -11.51 -0.42 -23.39
N ASP A 82 -12.55 -1.20 -23.08
CA ASP A 82 -12.95 -1.48 -21.71
C ASP A 82 -11.87 -2.29 -20.98
N ILE A 83 -11.31 -3.33 -21.62
CA ILE A 83 -10.20 -4.12 -21.07
C ILE A 83 -8.98 -3.25 -20.80
N GLU A 84 -8.62 -2.38 -21.75
CA GLU A 84 -7.49 -1.46 -21.61
C GLU A 84 -7.74 -0.48 -20.45
N ARG A 85 -8.94 0.11 -20.36
CA ARG A 85 -9.34 0.96 -19.24
C ARG A 85 -9.22 0.25 -17.90
N TRP A 86 -9.80 -0.95 -17.78
CA TRP A 86 -9.74 -1.75 -16.56
C TRP A 86 -8.31 -2.12 -16.19
N SER A 87 -7.46 -2.43 -17.17
CA SER A 87 -6.05 -2.71 -16.94
C SER A 87 -5.30 -1.48 -16.43
N THR A 88 -5.52 -0.30 -17.04
CA THR A 88 -4.91 0.96 -16.58
C THR A 88 -5.40 1.35 -15.20
N GLU A 89 -6.71 1.25 -14.94
CA GLU A 89 -7.30 1.56 -13.63
C GLU A 89 -6.79 0.60 -12.55
N SER A 90 -6.71 -0.69 -12.85
CA SER A 90 -6.13 -1.69 -11.94
C SER A 90 -4.65 -1.40 -11.66
N GLN A 91 -3.87 -0.98 -12.66
CA GLN A 91 -2.47 -0.60 -12.46
C GLN A 91 -2.36 0.65 -11.60
N SER A 92 -3.20 1.67 -11.82
CA SER A 92 -3.19 2.87 -10.98
C SER A 92 -3.57 2.57 -9.53
N MET A 93 -4.56 1.69 -9.30
CA MET A 93 -4.92 1.26 -7.95
C MET A 93 -3.79 0.49 -7.27
N VAL A 94 -3.08 -0.38 -8.00
CA VAL A 94 -1.92 -1.09 -7.46
C VAL A 94 -0.80 -0.12 -7.09
N THR A 95 -0.54 0.89 -7.92
CA THR A 95 0.44 1.94 -7.59
C THR A 95 0.02 2.77 -6.38
N GLU A 96 -1.25 3.16 -6.28
CA GLU A 96 -1.78 3.90 -5.13
C GLU A 96 -1.69 3.08 -3.83
N ILE A 97 -2.02 1.78 -3.89
CA ILE A 97 -1.86 0.87 -2.75
C ILE A 97 -0.39 0.77 -2.33
N ALA A 98 0.53 0.64 -3.29
CA ALA A 98 1.96 0.58 -3.00
C ALA A 98 2.49 1.89 -2.38
N ASP A 99 2.02 3.04 -2.86
CA ASP A 99 2.37 4.35 -2.30
C ASP A 99 1.83 4.51 -0.88
N LEU A 100 0.56 4.16 -0.63
CA LEU A 100 -0.03 4.18 0.71
C LEU A 100 0.66 3.21 1.67
N GLN A 101 1.05 2.02 1.20
CA GLN A 101 1.84 1.08 1.99
C GLN A 101 3.21 1.68 2.35
N GLY A 102 3.89 2.31 1.38
CA GLY A 102 5.14 3.02 1.64
C GLY A 102 4.97 4.14 2.67
N GLN A 103 3.88 4.92 2.59
CA GLN A 103 3.57 5.95 3.58
C GLN A 103 3.34 5.36 4.97
N ILE A 104 2.60 4.25 5.08
CA ILE A 104 2.39 3.56 6.36
C ILE A 104 3.73 3.06 6.93
N GLU A 105 4.57 2.44 6.11
CA GLU A 105 5.91 1.98 6.52
C GLU A 105 6.80 3.12 7.01
N THR A 106 6.61 4.35 6.49
CA THR A 106 7.33 5.53 7.00
C THR A 106 6.74 6.11 8.27
N LEU A 107 5.43 5.97 8.51
CA LEU A 107 4.75 6.56 9.67
C LEU A 107 4.89 5.71 10.93
N GLU A 108 4.85 4.39 10.81
CA GLU A 108 4.97 3.46 11.94
C GLU A 108 6.23 3.70 12.81
N PRO A 109 7.45 3.83 12.25
CA PRO A 109 8.63 4.12 13.06
C PRO A 109 8.58 5.52 13.69
N MET A 110 7.95 6.51 13.05
CA MET A 110 7.80 7.86 13.59
C MET A 110 6.83 7.89 14.77
N GLU A 111 5.76 7.09 14.73
CA GLU A 111 4.82 6.93 15.84
C GLU A 111 5.51 6.28 17.04
N ALA A 112 6.28 5.21 16.81
CA ALA A 112 7.07 4.56 17.85
C ALA A 112 8.14 5.50 18.45
N GLU A 113 8.84 6.29 17.61
CA GLU A 113 9.80 7.30 18.07
C GLU A 113 9.11 8.38 18.92
N ASN A 114 7.92 8.83 18.51
CA ASN A 114 7.16 9.84 19.26
C ASN A 114 6.71 9.30 20.62
N GLU A 115 6.21 8.06 20.68
CA GLU A 115 5.85 7.41 21.95
C GLU A 115 7.08 7.28 22.88
N GLN A 116 8.22 6.85 22.33
CA GLN A 116 9.47 6.75 23.08
C GLN A 116 9.92 8.12 23.63
N LEU A 117 9.90 9.16 22.78
CA LEU A 117 10.27 10.52 23.18
C LEU A 117 9.31 11.07 24.25
N SER A 118 8.01 10.78 24.16
CA SER A 118 7.05 11.16 25.18
C SER A 118 7.39 10.53 26.54
N GLN A 119 7.69 9.23 26.55
CA GLN A 119 8.10 8.52 27.78
C GLN A 119 9.41 9.07 28.36
N GLU A 120 10.38 9.43 27.50
CA GLU A 120 11.63 10.06 27.94
C GLU A 120 11.38 11.44 28.55
N ILE A 121 10.49 12.25 27.96
CA ILE A 121 10.11 13.55 28.51
C ILE A 121 9.46 13.39 29.89
N ASP A 122 8.53 12.46 30.05
CA ASP A 122 7.87 12.22 31.35
C ASP A 122 8.89 11.79 32.42
N THR A 123 9.81 10.90 32.04
CA THR A 123 10.92 10.46 32.91
C THR A 123 11.83 11.62 33.31
N LEU A 124 12.20 12.49 32.38
CA LEU A 124 13.04 13.66 32.64
C LEU A 124 12.32 14.69 33.51
N ASN A 125 11.02 14.91 33.28
CA ASN A 125 10.21 15.81 34.09
C ASN A 125 10.13 15.33 35.54
N LEU A 126 9.88 14.03 35.76
CA LEU A 126 9.90 13.42 37.09
C LEU A 126 11.25 13.62 37.78
N ARG A 127 12.36 13.42 37.05
CA ARG A 127 13.70 13.66 37.58
C ARG A 127 13.91 15.11 37.99
N VAL A 128 13.48 16.06 37.16
CA VAL A 128 13.57 17.50 37.47
C VAL A 128 12.77 17.85 38.71
N MET A 129 11.56 17.30 38.88
CA MET A 129 10.75 17.52 40.08
C MET A 129 11.45 17.01 41.35
N ILE A 130 12.01 15.79 41.31
CA ILE A 130 12.75 15.23 42.45
C ILE A 130 13.98 16.09 42.77
N LEU A 131 14.75 16.50 41.76
CA LEU A 131 15.91 17.38 41.96
C LEU A 131 15.51 18.77 42.49
N SER A 132 14.37 19.31 42.06
CA SER A 132 13.83 20.55 42.62
C SER A 132 13.52 20.41 44.10
N VAL A 133 12.87 19.32 44.51
CA VAL A 133 12.56 19.02 45.91
C VAL A 133 13.84 18.87 46.74
N ILE A 134 14.87 18.19 46.21
CA ILE A 134 16.18 18.11 46.85
C ILE A 134 16.79 19.50 47.04
N ASN A 135 16.71 20.36 46.01
CA ASN A 135 17.23 21.72 46.07
C ASN A 135 16.49 22.56 47.12
N ASP A 136 15.17 22.48 47.17
CA ASP A 136 14.32 23.18 48.16
C ASP A 136 14.72 22.80 49.59
N VAL A 137 14.83 21.51 49.89
CA VAL A 137 15.20 20.99 51.23
C VAL A 137 16.63 21.40 51.59
N THR A 138 17.55 21.38 50.62
CA THR A 138 18.94 21.81 50.83
C THR A 138 19.03 23.30 51.15
N ASN A 139 18.31 24.15 50.40
CA ASN A 139 18.26 25.59 50.65
C ASN A 139 17.58 25.92 51.98
N ALA A 140 16.55 25.16 52.35
CA ALA A 140 15.89 25.29 53.65
C ALA A 140 16.84 24.95 54.79
N SER A 141 17.60 23.87 54.66
CA SER A 141 18.64 23.47 55.62
C SER A 141 19.69 24.56 55.78
N LEU A 142 20.23 25.07 54.67
CA LEU A 142 21.23 26.16 54.69
C LEU A 142 20.68 27.45 55.32
N SER A 143 19.40 27.75 55.11
CA SER A 143 18.74 28.91 55.72
C SER A 143 18.55 28.74 57.22
N LEU A 144 18.22 27.53 57.68
CA LEU A 144 18.15 27.21 59.10
C LEU A 144 19.50 27.27 59.80
N GLU A 145 20.58 26.80 59.16
CA GLU A 145 21.94 26.95 59.70
C GLU A 145 22.34 28.43 59.90
N ARG A 146 21.73 29.34 59.14
CA ARG A 146 21.91 30.79 59.26
C ARG A 146 20.88 31.46 60.19
N GLU A 147 20.14 30.65 60.96
CA GLU A 147 19.08 31.11 61.87
C GLU A 147 17.94 31.86 61.15
N ASN A 148 17.76 31.64 59.83
CA ASN A 148 16.74 32.29 59.01
C ASN A 148 15.56 31.35 58.70
N THR A 149 14.72 31.09 59.71
CA THR A 149 13.54 30.24 59.59
C THR A 149 12.52 30.75 58.55
N ALA A 150 12.44 32.06 58.36
CA ALA A 150 11.53 32.64 57.37
C ALA A 150 11.95 32.28 55.93
N GLU A 151 13.24 32.39 55.61
CA GLU A 151 13.78 31.98 54.31
C GLU A 151 13.68 30.47 54.11
N ALA A 152 13.91 29.67 55.16
CA ALA A 152 13.73 28.22 55.09
C ALA A 152 12.29 27.82 54.70
N ARG A 153 11.28 28.50 55.28
CA ARG A 153 9.86 28.29 54.90
C ARG A 153 9.58 28.66 53.46
N VAL A 154 10.17 29.76 52.98
CA VAL A 154 10.02 30.20 51.59
C VAL A 154 10.62 29.16 50.64
N SER A 155 11.80 28.61 50.94
CA SER A 155 12.41 27.54 50.15
C SER A 155 11.52 26.30 50.05
N LEU A 156 10.71 26.01 51.07
CA LEU A 156 9.85 24.81 51.12
C LEU A 156 8.42 25.01 50.59
N ASN A 157 8.08 26.21 50.11
CA ASN A 157 6.69 26.59 49.85
C ASN A 157 5.97 25.68 48.85
N ASN A 158 6.70 25.13 47.88
CA ASN A 158 6.15 24.23 46.86
C ASN A 158 6.49 22.76 47.09
N THR A 159 7.34 22.45 48.07
CA THR A 159 7.94 21.12 48.24
C THR A 159 6.89 20.05 48.56
N ALA A 160 5.88 20.38 49.37
CA ALA A 160 4.79 19.44 49.68
C ALA A 160 3.95 19.10 48.43
N ASN A 161 3.65 20.09 47.59
CA ASN A 161 2.90 19.87 46.35
C ASN A 161 3.73 19.06 45.36
N ASN A 162 5.02 19.40 45.19
CA ASN A 162 5.92 18.65 44.31
C ASN A 162 6.07 17.19 44.76
N LEU A 163 6.13 16.92 46.08
CA LEU A 163 6.15 15.55 46.59
C LEU A 163 4.85 14.80 46.26
N ALA A 164 3.70 15.44 46.41
CA ALA A 164 2.42 14.83 46.04
C ALA A 164 2.33 14.52 44.54
N GLU A 165 2.78 15.45 43.68
CA GLU A 165 2.84 15.24 42.23
C GLU A 165 3.82 14.13 41.84
N ILE A 166 4.99 14.06 42.50
CA ILE A 166 5.94 12.96 42.34
C ILE A 166 5.24 11.64 42.72
N ARG A 167 4.55 11.57 43.86
CA ARG A 167 3.85 10.36 44.31
C ARG A 167 2.85 9.87 43.27
N GLU A 168 2.06 10.76 42.68
CA GLU A 168 1.05 10.40 41.67
C GLU A 168 1.65 9.84 40.38
N GLN A 169 2.89 10.21 40.06
CA GLN A 169 3.61 9.75 38.86
C GLN A 169 4.41 8.47 39.08
N LEU A 170 4.50 7.99 40.32
CA LEU A 170 5.25 6.77 40.65
C LEU A 170 4.38 5.52 40.64
N ASP A 171 5.05 4.39 40.40
CA ASP A 171 4.48 3.08 40.59
C ASP A 171 3.96 2.90 42.04
N PRO A 172 2.84 2.19 42.24
CA PRO A 172 2.24 1.98 43.57
C PRO A 172 3.20 1.42 44.62
N SER A 173 4.24 0.69 44.21
CA SER A 173 5.27 0.15 45.11
C SER A 173 6.16 1.23 45.73
N MET A 174 6.32 2.39 45.07
CA MET A 174 7.16 3.49 45.53
C MET A 174 6.36 4.66 46.14
N GLN A 175 5.05 4.69 45.93
CA GLN A 175 4.18 5.75 46.46
C GLN A 175 4.28 5.88 47.99
N GLN A 176 4.35 4.76 48.71
CA GLN A 176 4.50 4.76 50.17
C GLN A 176 5.79 5.47 50.63
N VAL A 177 6.88 5.33 49.87
CA VAL A 177 8.16 5.96 50.21
C VAL A 177 8.05 7.48 50.12
N VAL A 178 7.32 8.00 49.13
CA VAL A 178 7.07 9.43 48.98
C VAL A 178 6.07 9.95 50.00
N GLU A 179 5.03 9.17 50.33
CA GLU A 179 4.09 9.51 51.41
C GLU A 179 4.79 9.63 52.78
N ASP A 180 5.75 8.76 53.05
CA ASP A 180 6.59 8.83 54.24
C ASP A 180 7.53 10.07 54.22
N MET A 181 7.86 10.59 53.03
CA MET A 181 8.62 11.84 52.87
C MET A 181 7.73 13.08 53.05
N GLU A 182 6.51 13.06 52.52
CA GLU A 182 5.48 14.09 52.75
C GLU A 182 5.20 14.25 54.25
N SER A 183 4.91 13.14 54.94
CA SER A 183 4.62 13.13 56.38
C SER A 183 5.80 13.68 57.20
N ARG A 184 7.03 13.36 56.80
CA ARG A 184 8.23 13.84 57.47
C ARG A 184 8.43 15.33 57.24
N LEU A 185 8.23 15.82 56.02
CA LEU A 185 8.28 17.24 55.71
C LEU A 185 7.28 18.03 56.57
N GLU A 186 6.05 17.53 56.71
CA GLU A 186 5.03 18.15 57.57
C GLU A 186 5.47 18.26 59.03
N ILE A 187 6.00 17.17 59.59
CA ILE A 187 6.53 17.15 60.95
C ILE A 187 7.72 18.11 61.09
N THR A 188 8.64 18.13 60.13
CA THR A 188 9.80 19.01 60.17
C THR A 188 9.42 20.48 60.10
N LEU A 189 8.42 20.84 59.29
CA LEU A 189 7.90 22.21 59.22
C LEU A 189 7.33 22.70 60.58
N ASP A 190 6.72 21.79 61.35
CA ASP A 190 6.18 22.05 62.69
C ASP A 190 7.29 22.18 63.76
N ILE A 191 8.34 21.34 63.66
CA ILE A 191 9.49 21.36 64.57
C ILE A 191 10.37 22.60 64.34
N MET A 192 10.51 23.05 63.09
CA MET A 192 11.43 24.11 62.67
C MET A 192 11.28 25.45 63.44
N GLU A 193 10.10 25.78 63.94
CA GLU A 193 9.89 26.99 64.76
C GLU A 193 10.32 26.82 66.23
N ARG A 194 10.34 25.59 66.73
CA ARG A 194 10.57 25.28 68.14
C ARG A 194 11.99 24.77 68.40
N ASP A 195 12.51 23.99 67.46
CA ASP A 195 13.81 23.34 67.55
C ASP A 195 14.46 23.25 66.14
N PRO A 196 15.15 24.32 65.69
CA PRO A 196 15.82 24.34 64.40
C PRO A 196 16.90 23.26 64.24
N GLU A 197 17.57 22.84 65.33
CA GLU A 197 18.60 21.79 65.29
C GLU A 197 17.97 20.42 65.00
N ALA A 198 16.84 20.10 65.63
CA ALA A 198 16.09 18.90 65.32
C ALA A 198 15.58 18.91 63.87
N ALA A 199 15.10 20.05 63.38
CA ALA A 199 14.66 20.19 61.99
C ALA A 199 15.79 19.95 60.96
N LEU A 200 17.02 20.39 61.25
CA LEU A 200 18.19 20.12 60.40
C LEU A 200 18.49 18.62 60.29
N SER A 201 18.37 17.88 61.40
CA SER A 201 18.52 16.41 61.37
C SER A 201 17.47 15.75 60.49
N ASP A 202 16.21 16.19 60.56
CA ASP A 202 15.14 15.65 59.74
C ASP A 202 15.30 15.99 58.25
N PHE A 203 15.75 17.20 57.91
CA PHE A 203 16.05 17.55 56.52
C PHE A 203 17.20 16.73 55.93
N SER A 204 18.21 16.36 56.75
CA SER A 204 19.27 15.45 56.31
C SER A 204 18.72 14.07 55.94
N ILE A 205 17.82 13.52 56.76
CA ILE A 205 17.14 12.24 56.47
C ILE A 205 16.26 12.37 55.22
N LEU A 206 15.48 13.44 55.10
CA LEU A 206 14.63 13.69 53.93
C LEU A 206 15.46 13.78 52.65
N THR A 207 16.56 14.53 52.68
CA THR A 207 17.49 14.66 51.55
C THR A 207 18.10 13.31 51.16
N ALA A 208 18.53 12.51 52.14
CA ALA A 208 19.07 11.17 51.89
C ALA A 208 18.04 10.25 51.23
N ASN A 209 16.77 10.30 51.67
CA ASN A 209 15.69 9.52 51.08
C ASN A 209 15.36 9.98 49.65
N LEU A 210 15.37 11.28 49.38
CA LEU A 210 15.16 11.83 48.04
C LEU A 210 16.28 11.46 47.07
N ILE A 211 17.54 11.54 47.51
CA ILE A 211 18.69 11.09 46.72
C ILE A 211 18.58 9.59 46.44
N LYS A 212 18.17 8.80 47.43
CA LYS A 212 17.95 7.37 47.23
C LYS A 212 16.84 7.11 46.20
N LEU A 213 15.72 7.83 46.29
CA LEU A 213 14.63 7.74 45.31
C LEU A 213 15.11 8.09 43.89
N GLU A 214 15.88 9.16 43.73
CA GLU A 214 16.47 9.54 42.44
C GLU A 214 17.37 8.44 41.87
N ASN A 215 18.26 7.89 42.70
CA ASN A 215 19.14 6.81 42.28
C ASN A 215 18.36 5.54 41.91
N ASP A 216 17.33 5.20 42.69
CA ASP A 216 16.52 4.01 42.47
C ASP A 216 15.70 4.10 41.18
N LEU A 217 15.27 5.30 40.78
CA LEU A 217 14.49 5.54 39.57
C LEU A 217 15.34 5.71 38.30
N PHE A 218 16.52 6.32 38.40
CA PHE A 218 17.26 6.78 37.21
C PHE A 218 18.67 6.20 37.05
N LEU A 219 19.24 5.55 38.07
CA LEU A 219 20.61 5.01 38.03
C LEU A 219 20.69 3.48 38.11
N GLN A 220 19.55 2.79 38.22
CA GLN A 220 19.51 1.33 38.12
C GLN A 220 19.59 0.89 36.64
N PRO A 221 20.40 -0.14 36.30
CA PRO A 221 20.65 -0.58 34.92
C PRO A 221 19.49 -1.33 34.27
#